data_AF-A0A3M1W5D5-F1
#
_entry.id   AF-A0A3M1W5D5-F1
#
_cell.length_a   1.000
_cell.length_b   1.000
_cell.length_c   1.000
_cell.angle_alpha   90.00
_cell.angle_beta   90.00
_cell.angle_gamma   90.00
#
_symmetry.space_group_name_H-M   'P 1'
#
loop_
_entity.id
_entity.type
_entity.pdbx_description
1 polymer ?
#
loop_
_entity_poly.entity_id
_entity_poly.type
_entity_poly.pdbx_seq_one_letter_code
_entity_poly.pdbx_strand_id
1 'polypeptide(L)'
;MNPGADRRRRLAELVERELGAPRPFEEVADEIPRLLPDAGEAAEVLRALAKADRARFWLRAERRWTRRLGWRLVRPLMAVSLAGAVVAVAQRALDATAAYLLYLAGVAALYVALQLYLSRWSAATERRLAEIERAHREEMARLLERLRVTR
;
A
#
# COMPACT_ATOMS: atom_id res chain seq x y z
N MET A 1 -22.14 -17.23 -36.68
CA MET A 1 -21.78 -16.62 -35.37
C MET A 1 -20.26 -16.47 -35.35
N ASN A 2 -19.71 -15.26 -35.23
CA ASN A 2 -18.25 -15.05 -35.35
C ASN A 2 -17.58 -15.32 -33.99
N PRO A 3 -16.78 -16.40 -33.83
CA PRO A 3 -16.20 -16.80 -32.54
C PRO A 3 -15.21 -15.77 -31.98
N GLY A 4 -14.72 -14.81 -32.78
CA GLY A 4 -13.93 -13.68 -32.30
C GLY A 4 -14.78 -12.61 -31.60
N ALA A 5 -15.98 -12.34 -32.10
CA ALA A 5 -16.87 -11.32 -31.55
C ALA A 5 -17.47 -11.74 -30.20
N ASP A 6 -17.82 -13.02 -30.05
CA ASP A 6 -18.32 -13.58 -28.78
C ASP A 6 -17.23 -13.56 -27.69
N ARG A 7 -15.98 -13.80 -28.10
CA ARG A 7 -14.80 -13.76 -27.23
C ARG A 7 -14.50 -12.37 -26.67
N ARG A 8 -14.46 -11.34 -27.52
CA ARG A 8 -14.25 -9.95 -27.06
C ARG A 8 -15.38 -9.44 -26.18
N ARG A 9 -16.62 -9.83 -26.49
CA ARG A 9 -17.79 -9.50 -25.67
C ARG A 9 -17.64 -10.04 -24.24
N ARG A 10 -17.24 -11.30 -24.07
CA ARG A 10 -16.99 -11.89 -22.74
C ARG A 10 -15.85 -11.18 -21.99
N LEU A 11 -14.80 -10.75 -22.68
CA LEU A 11 -13.72 -9.95 -22.07
C LEU A 11 -14.22 -8.58 -21.60
N ALA A 12 -15.02 -7.91 -22.43
CA ALA A 12 -15.62 -6.63 -22.07
C ALA A 12 -16.54 -6.76 -20.85
N GLU A 13 -17.37 -7.82 -20.79
CA GLU A 13 -18.22 -8.12 -19.63
C GLU A 13 -17.41 -8.43 -18.36
N LEU A 14 -16.25 -9.10 -18.49
CA LEU A 14 -15.33 -9.30 -17.37
C LEU A 14 -14.74 -7.97 -16.88
N VAL A 15 -14.24 -7.14 -17.80
CA VAL A 15 -13.66 -5.83 -17.47
C VAL A 15 -14.70 -4.92 -16.81
N GLU A 16 -15.94 -4.94 -17.29
CA GLU A 16 -17.06 -4.18 -16.72
C GLU A 16 -17.41 -4.64 -15.30
N ARG A 17 -17.39 -5.96 -15.05
CA ARG A 17 -17.55 -6.53 -13.70
C ARG A 17 -16.41 -6.08 -12.77
N GLU A 18 -15.16 -6.13 -13.22
CA GLU A 18 -14.00 -5.70 -12.40
C GLU A 18 -14.00 -4.19 -12.12
N LEU A 19 -14.50 -3.36 -13.05
CA LEU A 19 -14.69 -1.93 -12.82
C LEU A 19 -15.76 -1.64 -11.77
N GLY A 20 -16.84 -2.44 -11.73
CA GLY A 20 -17.92 -2.31 -10.75
C GLY A 20 -17.57 -2.88 -9.37
N ALA A 21 -16.89 -4.02 -9.32
CA ALA A 21 -16.52 -4.72 -8.10
C ALA A 21 -15.16 -5.42 -8.29
N PRO A 22 -14.05 -4.78 -7.86
CA PRO A 22 -12.72 -5.33 -8.04
C PRO A 22 -12.54 -6.62 -7.22
N ARG A 23 -12.18 -7.71 -7.89
CA ARG A 23 -11.87 -9.00 -7.25
C ARG A 23 -10.36 -9.16 -7.03
N PRO A 24 -9.93 -10.09 -6.16
CA PRO A 24 -8.53 -10.49 -6.05
C PRO A 24 -7.97 -10.93 -7.41
N PHE A 25 -6.73 -10.54 -7.72
CA PHE A 25 -6.10 -10.86 -9.00
C PHE A 25 -6.12 -12.36 -9.32
N GLU A 26 -5.88 -13.21 -8.32
CA GLU A 26 -5.86 -14.67 -8.47
C GLU A 26 -7.19 -15.22 -9.00
N GLU A 27 -8.32 -14.71 -8.49
CA GLU A 27 -9.66 -15.13 -8.92
C GLU A 27 -9.94 -14.77 -10.38
N VAL A 28 -9.47 -13.59 -10.82
CA VAL A 28 -9.67 -13.11 -12.20
C VAL A 28 -8.68 -13.75 -13.17
N ALA A 29 -7.45 -13.98 -12.71
CA ALA A 29 -6.38 -14.58 -13.51
C ALA A 29 -6.68 -16.03 -13.89
N ASP A 30 -7.43 -16.76 -13.07
CA ASP A 30 -7.87 -18.12 -13.38
C ASP A 30 -9.06 -18.15 -14.36
N GLU A 31 -9.86 -17.08 -14.42
CA GLU A 31 -11.04 -16.96 -15.30
C GLU A 31 -10.63 -16.61 -16.75
N ILE A 32 -9.62 -15.76 -16.93
CA ILE A 32 -9.22 -15.21 -18.25
C ILE A 32 -8.68 -16.27 -19.23
N PRO A 33 -7.73 -17.16 -18.89
CA PRO A 33 -7.20 -18.18 -19.80
C PRO A 33 -8.26 -19.19 -20.25
N ARG A 34 -9.26 -19.46 -19.39
CA ARG A 34 -10.39 -20.35 -19.69
C ARG A 34 -11.36 -19.73 -20.69
N LEU A 35 -11.54 -18.41 -20.62
CA LEU A 35 -12.41 -17.67 -21.54
C LEU A 35 -11.72 -17.36 -22.87
N LEU A 36 -10.40 -17.20 -22.88
CA LEU A 36 -9.62 -16.69 -24.02
C LEU A 36 -8.18 -17.27 -24.05
N PRO A 37 -7.96 -18.44 -24.67
CA PRO A 37 -6.65 -19.07 -24.74
C PRO A 37 -5.66 -18.37 -25.69
N ASP A 38 -6.13 -17.43 -26.52
CA ASP A 38 -5.32 -16.75 -27.53
C ASP A 38 -5.82 -15.31 -27.69
N ALA A 39 -5.10 -14.30 -27.18
CA ALA A 39 -5.32 -12.87 -27.48
C ALA A 39 -4.35 -11.96 -26.72
N GLY A 40 -3.61 -11.11 -27.43
CA GLY A 40 -2.86 -10.00 -26.82
C GLY A 40 -3.71 -9.09 -25.92
N GLU A 41 -5.01 -8.96 -26.22
CA GLU A 41 -5.98 -8.21 -25.41
C GLU A 41 -6.18 -8.81 -24.00
N ALA A 42 -6.23 -10.15 -23.88
CA ALA A 42 -6.31 -10.82 -22.58
C ALA A 42 -5.04 -10.60 -21.75
N ALA A 43 -3.87 -10.61 -22.41
CA ALA A 43 -2.60 -10.29 -21.77
C ALA A 43 -2.53 -8.83 -21.32
N GLU A 44 -3.10 -7.87 -22.06
CA GLU A 44 -3.19 -6.46 -21.64
C GLU A 44 -4.05 -6.30 -20.37
N VAL A 45 -5.21 -6.96 -20.32
CA VAL A 45 -6.08 -6.94 -19.13
C VAL A 45 -5.38 -7.56 -17.91
N LEU A 46 -4.74 -8.72 -18.08
CA LEU A 46 -3.97 -9.36 -17.01
C LEU A 46 -2.81 -8.49 -16.53
N ARG A 47 -2.09 -7.80 -17.43
CA ARG A 47 -1.01 -6.88 -17.06
C ARG A 47 -1.54 -5.68 -16.26
N ALA A 48 -2.66 -5.10 -16.67
CA ALA A 48 -3.27 -3.97 -15.97
C ALA A 48 -3.73 -4.36 -14.56
N LEU A 49 -4.37 -5.53 -14.42
CA LEU A 49 -4.77 -6.08 -13.12
C LEU A 49 -3.56 -6.41 -12.23
N ALA A 50 -2.55 -7.11 -12.76
CA ALA A 50 -1.35 -7.47 -12.02
C ALA A 50 -0.55 -6.25 -11.53
N LYS A 51 -0.47 -5.20 -12.35
CA LYS A 51 0.20 -3.94 -12.00
C LYS A 51 -0.48 -3.26 -10.80
N ALA A 52 -1.80 -3.16 -10.83
CA ALA A 52 -2.57 -2.57 -9.74
C ALA A 52 -2.49 -3.41 -8.46
N ASP A 53 -2.59 -4.74 -8.57
CA ASP A 53 -2.48 -5.64 -7.43
C ASP A 53 -1.10 -5.59 -6.78
N ARG A 54 -0.02 -5.67 -7.57
CA ARG A 54 1.35 -5.56 -7.07
C ARG A 54 1.60 -4.22 -6.37
N ALA A 55 1.08 -3.12 -6.91
CA ALA A 55 1.20 -1.82 -6.28
C ALA A 55 0.44 -1.75 -4.93
N ARG A 56 -0.76 -2.32 -4.86
CA ARG A 56 -1.52 -2.45 -3.60
C ARG A 56 -0.79 -3.34 -2.60
N PHE A 57 -0.22 -4.46 -3.03
CA PHE A 57 0.53 -5.38 -2.19
C PHE A 57 1.71 -4.67 -1.53
N TRP A 58 2.53 -3.97 -2.31
CA TRP A 58 3.68 -3.23 -1.79
C TRP A 58 3.26 -2.18 -0.77
N LEU A 59 2.25 -1.36 -1.05
CA LEU A 59 1.79 -0.33 -0.13
C LEU A 59 1.18 -0.91 1.15
N ARG A 60 0.43 -2.02 1.07
CA ARG A 60 -0.09 -2.74 2.25
C ARG A 60 1.03 -3.37 3.07
N ALA A 61 2.04 -3.94 2.41
CA ALA A 61 3.21 -4.53 3.05
C ALA A 61 4.04 -3.47 3.76
N GLU A 62 4.29 -2.32 3.10
CA GLU A 62 4.97 -1.17 3.66
C GLU A 62 4.21 -0.65 4.89
N ARG A 63 2.88 -0.50 4.82
CA ARG A 63 2.05 -0.07 5.97
C ARG A 63 2.15 -1.04 7.16
N ARG A 64 2.17 -2.35 6.90
CA ARG A 64 2.38 -3.38 7.93
C ARG A 64 3.78 -3.30 8.53
N TRP A 65 4.80 -3.14 7.69
CA TRP A 65 6.19 -3.00 8.10
C TRP A 65 6.37 -1.76 8.96
N THR A 66 5.97 -0.58 8.48
CA THR A 66 6.08 0.69 9.20
C THR A 66 5.38 0.66 10.56
N ARG A 67 4.18 0.06 10.64
CA ARG A 67 3.46 -0.06 11.91
C ARG A 67 4.14 -1.02 12.89
N ARG A 68 4.67 -2.15 12.42
CA ARG A 68 5.35 -3.14 13.28
C ARG A 68 6.76 -2.69 13.70
N LEU A 69 7.52 -2.10 12.79
CA LEU A 69 8.89 -1.67 13.03
C LEU A 69 8.97 -0.35 13.77
N GLY A 70 8.06 0.59 13.52
CA GLY A 70 8.02 1.85 14.28
C GLY A 70 7.99 1.58 15.79
N TRP A 71 7.09 0.70 16.24
CA TRP A 71 7.03 0.35 17.67
C TRP A 71 8.22 -0.48 18.16
N ARG A 72 8.74 -1.39 17.33
CA ARG A 72 9.91 -2.22 17.66
C ARG A 72 11.21 -1.43 17.73
N LEU A 73 11.35 -0.32 17.01
CA LEU A 73 12.53 0.55 17.04
C LEU A 73 12.45 1.59 18.16
N VAL A 74 11.26 2.11 18.46
CA VAL A 74 11.07 3.09 19.56
C VAL A 74 11.37 2.49 20.92
N ARG A 75 10.87 1.27 21.18
CA ARG A 75 11.04 0.62 22.48
C ARG A 75 12.50 0.48 22.93
N PRO A 76 13.43 -0.08 22.12
CA PRO A 76 14.82 -0.19 22.51
C PRO A 76 15.50 1.19 22.61
N LEU A 77 15.16 2.14 21.74
CA LEU A 77 15.65 3.52 21.86
C LEU A 77 15.24 4.13 23.20
N MET A 78 13.96 4.05 23.58
CA MET A 78 13.48 4.49 24.89
C MET A 78 14.18 3.77 26.05
N ALA A 79 14.45 2.46 25.92
CA ALA A 79 15.12 1.69 26.96
C ALA A 79 16.59 2.09 27.13
N VAL A 80 17.33 2.24 26.03
CA VAL A 80 18.74 2.69 26.02
C VAL A 80 18.84 4.11 26.55
N SER A 81 17.95 4.99 26.09
CA SER A 81 17.80 6.35 26.58
C SER A 81 17.56 6.35 28.10
N LEU A 82 16.68 5.48 28.61
CA LEU A 82 16.32 5.45 30.03
C LEU A 82 17.49 4.97 30.89
N ALA A 83 18.17 3.92 30.42
CA ALA A 83 19.39 3.43 31.05
C ALA A 83 20.48 4.52 31.08
N GLY A 84 20.66 5.26 29.99
CA GLY A 84 21.59 6.39 29.92
C GLY A 84 21.26 7.50 30.92
N ALA A 85 19.98 7.84 31.11
CA ALA A 85 19.55 8.82 32.10
C ALA A 85 19.79 8.34 33.54
N VAL A 86 19.51 7.06 33.83
CA VAL A 86 19.79 6.45 35.15
C VAL A 86 21.30 6.49 35.45
N VAL A 87 22.15 6.16 34.48
CA VAL A 87 23.61 6.23 34.61
C VAL A 87 24.08 7.68 34.81
N ALA A 88 23.52 8.64 34.08
CA ALA A 88 23.87 10.06 34.21
C ALA A 88 23.49 10.64 35.57
N VAL A 89 22.32 10.28 36.11
CA VAL A 89 21.88 10.64 37.46
C VAL A 89 22.77 9.99 38.52
N ALA A 90 23.16 8.73 38.32
CA ALA A 90 24.06 8.03 39.23
C ALA A 90 25.50 8.58 39.22
N GLN A 91 25.96 9.18 38.11
CA GLN A 91 27.34 9.67 37.95
C GLN A 91 27.57 11.12 38.41
N ARG A 92 26.55 11.97 38.62
CA ARG A 92 26.76 13.38 39.00
C ARG A 92 25.74 13.93 40.01
N ALA A 93 26.24 14.77 40.93
CA ALA A 93 25.50 15.66 41.83
C ALA A 93 24.84 16.87 41.10
N LEU A 94 24.28 16.62 39.92
CA LEU A 94 23.34 17.55 39.28
C LEU A 94 21.97 17.31 39.91
N ASP A 95 21.15 18.35 40.00
CA ASP A 95 19.78 18.26 40.47
C ASP A 95 19.05 17.17 39.65
N ALA A 96 18.95 15.97 40.22
CA ALA A 96 18.58 14.74 39.50
C ALA A 96 17.24 14.90 38.78
N THR A 97 16.39 15.74 39.36
CA THR A 97 15.11 16.19 38.84
C THR A 97 15.25 16.87 37.47
N ALA A 98 16.18 17.81 37.30
CA ALA A 98 16.36 18.55 36.06
C ALA A 98 16.87 17.65 34.92
N ALA A 99 17.81 16.75 35.21
CA ALA A 99 18.32 15.77 34.25
C ALA A 99 17.22 14.79 33.80
N TYR A 100 16.41 14.31 34.75
CA TYR A 100 15.29 13.40 34.46
C TYR A 100 14.16 14.08 33.66
N LEU A 101 13.88 15.36 33.91
CA LEU A 101 12.89 16.13 33.17
C LEU A 101 13.33 16.41 31.72
N LEU A 102 14.59 16.83 31.51
CA LEU A 102 15.17 16.99 30.17
C LEU A 102 15.17 15.67 29.39
N TYR A 103 15.44 14.57 30.07
CA TYR A 103 15.37 13.23 29.52
C TYR A 103 13.95 12.87 29.05
N LEU A 104 12.95 13.01 29.94
CA LEU A 104 11.54 12.76 29.62
C LEU A 104 11.07 13.65 28.47
N ALA A 105 11.49 14.91 28.44
CA ALA A 105 11.18 15.83 27.36
C ALA A 105 11.78 15.36 26.01
N GLY A 106 13.02 14.87 25.99
CA GLY A 106 13.65 14.32 24.78
C GLY A 106 12.93 13.07 24.26
N VAL A 107 12.53 12.16 25.16
CA VAL A 107 11.75 10.96 24.80
C VAL A 107 10.37 11.34 24.28
N ALA A 108 9.69 12.29 24.94
CA ALA A 108 8.40 12.79 24.50
C ALA A 108 8.51 13.47 23.13
N ALA A 109 9.56 14.28 22.90
CA ALA A 109 9.82 14.90 21.61
C ALA A 109 10.08 13.86 20.51
N LEU A 110 10.88 12.82 20.78
CA LEU A 110 11.10 11.72 19.85
C LEU A 110 9.80 10.97 19.52
N TYR A 111 8.99 10.70 20.54
CA TYR A 111 7.71 10.04 20.38
C TYR A 111 6.75 10.89 19.51
N VAL A 112 6.63 12.18 19.81
CA VAL A 112 5.81 13.13 19.03
C VAL A 112 6.32 13.22 17.59
N ALA A 113 7.64 13.34 17.39
CA ALA A 113 8.24 13.37 16.05
C ALA A 113 7.92 12.10 15.26
N LEU A 114 7.99 10.93 15.89
CA LEU A 114 7.63 9.69 15.22
C LEU A 114 6.13 9.61 14.92
N GLN A 115 5.26 10.03 15.84
CA GLN A 115 3.82 10.06 15.58
C GLN A 115 3.47 10.99 14.42
N LEU A 116 4.12 12.15 14.34
CA LEU A 116 3.99 13.07 13.21
C LEU A 116 4.54 12.48 11.91
N TYR A 117 5.66 11.75 11.96
CA TYR A 117 6.19 11.03 10.80
C TYR A 117 5.21 9.95 10.32
N LEU A 118 4.68 9.13 11.23
CA LEU A 118 3.73 8.06 10.91
C LEU A 118 2.43 8.62 10.33
N SER A 119 1.90 9.71 10.89
CA SER A 119 0.68 10.35 10.40
C SER A 119 0.88 10.92 8.99
N ARG A 120 1.96 11.68 8.77
CA ARG A 120 2.29 12.21 7.43
C ARG A 120 2.56 11.11 6.41
N TRP A 121 3.28 10.07 6.81
CA TRP A 121 3.55 8.93 5.95
C TRP A 121 2.24 8.22 5.58
N SER A 122 1.34 7.99 6.53
CA SER A 122 0.04 7.36 6.26
C SER A 122 -0.83 8.16 5.30
N ALA A 123 -0.88 9.48 5.46
CA ALA A 123 -1.60 10.37 4.55
C ALA A 123 -0.99 10.36 3.13
N ALA A 124 0.34 10.30 3.02
CA ALA A 124 1.01 10.16 1.73
C ALA A 124 0.71 8.81 1.07
N THR A 125 0.69 7.73 1.83
CA THR A 125 0.33 6.39 1.35
C THR A 125 -1.11 6.33 0.86
N GLU A 126 -2.06 6.94 1.57
CA GLU A 126 -3.47 7.01 1.16
C GLU A 126 -3.65 7.77 -0.15
N ARG A 127 -2.95 8.90 -0.33
CA ARG A 127 -2.94 9.63 -1.61
C ARG A 127 -2.40 8.78 -2.75
N ARG A 128 -1.27 8.10 -2.54
CA ARG A 128 -0.68 7.19 -3.55
C ARG A 128 -1.61 6.03 -3.90
N LEU A 129 -2.30 5.44 -2.91
CA LEU A 129 -3.29 4.39 -3.15
C LEU A 129 -4.44 4.91 -4.02
N ALA A 130 -4.97 6.10 -3.70
CA ALA A 130 -6.03 6.71 -4.48
C ALA A 130 -5.59 7.00 -5.92
N GLU A 131 -4.37 7.48 -6.14
CA GLU A 131 -3.80 7.71 -7.47
C GLU A 131 -3.68 6.40 -8.27
N ILE A 132 -3.18 5.33 -7.64
CA ILE A 132 -3.09 4.00 -8.27
C ILE A 132 -4.48 3.48 -8.66
N GLU A 133 -5.47 3.63 -7.78
CA GLU A 133 -6.84 3.21 -8.07
C GLU A 133 -7.48 4.02 -9.20
N ARG A 134 -7.20 5.32 -9.26
CA ARG A 134 -7.71 6.20 -10.31
C ARG A 134 -7.09 5.85 -11.66
N ALA A 135 -5.76 5.71 -11.70
CA ALA A 135 -5.02 5.30 -12.89
C ALA A 135 -5.46 3.91 -13.37
N HIS A 136 -5.67 2.96 -12.46
CA HIS A 136 -6.17 1.63 -12.80
C HIS A 136 -7.58 1.68 -13.42
N ARG A 137 -8.50 2.46 -12.84
CA ARG A 137 -9.85 2.65 -13.39
C ARG A 137 -9.81 3.28 -14.78
N GLU A 138 -8.98 4.30 -14.99
CA GLU A 138 -8.79 4.94 -16.30
C GLU A 138 -8.17 4.00 -17.35
N GLU A 139 -7.22 3.16 -16.94
CA GLU A 139 -6.60 2.15 -17.82
C GLU A 139 -7.62 1.07 -18.21
N MET A 140 -8.41 0.57 -17.24
CA MET A 140 -9.45 -0.42 -17.50
C MET A 140 -10.62 0.13 -18.32
N ALA A 141 -11.02 1.38 -18.11
CA ALA A 141 -12.05 2.04 -18.93
C ALA A 141 -11.58 2.19 -20.39
N ARG A 142 -10.31 2.57 -20.63
CA ARG A 142 -9.73 2.63 -21.98
C ARG A 142 -9.65 1.27 -22.65
N LEU A 143 -9.34 0.20 -21.89
CA LEU A 143 -9.40 -1.16 -22.40
C LEU A 143 -10.83 -1.54 -22.81
N LEU A 144 -11.82 -1.24 -21.96
CA LEU A 144 -13.23 -1.51 -22.24
C LEU A 144 -13.71 -0.78 -23.51
N GLU A 145 -13.33 0.48 -23.68
CA GLU A 145 -13.70 1.26 -24.87
C GLU A 145 -13.12 0.65 -26.15
N ARG A 146 -11.82 0.29 -26.14
CA ARG A 146 -11.19 -0.39 -27.29
C ARG A 146 -11.87 -1.72 -27.64
N LEU A 147 -12.26 -2.50 -26.62
CA LEU A 147 -13.00 -3.75 -26.81
C LEU A 147 -14.41 -3.54 -27.37
N ARG A 148 -15.03 -2.38 -27.14
CA ARG A 148 -16.39 -2.03 -27.61
C ARG A 148 -16.44 -1.36 -28.99
N VAL A 149 -15.43 -0.56 -29.34
CA VAL A 149 -15.39 0.26 -30.58
C VAL A 149 -15.08 -0.57 -31.84
N THR A 150 -14.46 -1.75 -31.71
CA THR A 150 -14.23 -2.64 -32.87
C THR A 150 -15.47 -3.50 -33.19
N ARG A 151 -16.62 -2.85 -33.39
CA ARG A 151 -17.86 -3.48 -33.89
C ARG A 151 -17.99 -3.33 -35.40
#